data_AF-A0A945A186-F1
#
_entry.id   AF-A0A945A186-F1
#
_cell.length_a   1.000
_cell.length_b   1.000
_cell.length_c   1.000
_cell.angle_alpha   90.00
_cell.angle_beta   90.00
_cell.angle_gamma   90.00
#
_symmetry.space_group_name_H-M   'P 1'
#
loop_
_entity.id
_entity.type
_entity.pdbx_description
1 polymer ?
#
loop_
_entity_poly.entity_id
_entity_poly.type
_entity_poly.pdbx_seq_one_letter_code
_entity_poly.pdbx_strand_id
1 'polypeptide(L)'
;MQLKEKYSWAVVILGSILAVFVPFLFYKLTFGSWIPAIIPQLETDTIYYLTHIQQVLSGHATLGNPYFLEYRDSAFPGLLLPIYLASIPGLLGFDIHVVYAINAVLYAAITGGIIFVLNRKILQGRLVVSALITIVGIASLANLISRPGIMQTIYPVFGLFMIALLMVLRSPHEAKRYVPLGIISAIAFYLYPHLWMQNFTSIGLFFLYALFSRDTKTIKLLMMMGVGIIVACIPQILTTISLFTDPVASAINTRSGLIDTHIVLPLTIYNNKYSIVLIGTLVLLRFRRHFSSEEALLLLLTSAVVIAATSNVITGKVMDFVTHPWRLALLVNIVAIPILIQSLSKRKTQCEKMVIILCVAAMIFTTVNRAFIRKNSYSYTLSPYKERVVEAHENISGFADVFAALEQEGVHDAVLHGGPMLSFYIPLYSPNGILFTPRAALHVAPDEELLERFLVAYSGHIDEAFLRESVSNYAGLNPTYSLRYLSAYPDTTPLGVAKTFLFGLDGSVNEKITVDPMDLIGGDAYIQNALKLSAEIDSNYEEYLKKYNVRYLVADTKDERAIQIPKSASILYKNGRFIVYEVN
;
A
#
# COMPACT_ATOMS: atom_id res chain seq x y z
N MET A 1 -25.30 -25.45 19.34
CA MET A 1 -26.16 -24.35 18.82
C MET A 1 -26.14 -24.39 17.29
N GLN A 2 -27.23 -24.79 16.64
CA GLN A 2 -27.29 -24.84 15.17
C GLN A 2 -27.62 -23.45 14.63
N LEU A 3 -26.62 -22.72 14.12
CA LEU A 3 -26.87 -21.50 13.36
C LEU A 3 -27.55 -21.90 12.03
N LYS A 4 -28.78 -21.44 11.79
CA LYS A 4 -29.40 -21.55 10.45
C LYS A 4 -28.59 -20.71 9.45
N GLU A 5 -28.53 -21.17 8.20
CA GLU A 5 -27.72 -20.56 7.13
C GLU A 5 -27.97 -19.05 6.94
N LYS A 6 -29.24 -18.62 7.02
CA LYS A 6 -29.61 -17.20 6.94
C LYS A 6 -28.93 -16.34 8.03
N TYR A 7 -28.82 -16.86 9.24
CA TYR A 7 -28.19 -16.13 10.35
C TYR A 7 -26.68 -16.07 10.22
N SER A 8 -26.04 -17.05 9.57
CA SER A 8 -24.59 -17.05 9.38
C SER A 8 -24.12 -15.92 8.46
N TRP A 9 -24.88 -15.63 7.40
CA TRP A 9 -24.59 -14.49 6.52
C TRP A 9 -24.71 -13.17 7.24
N ALA A 10 -25.80 -12.95 7.99
CA ALA A 10 -25.96 -11.73 8.79
C ALA A 10 -24.82 -11.56 9.80
N VAL A 11 -24.44 -12.63 10.52
CA VAL A 11 -23.34 -12.62 11.48
C VAL A 11 -22.00 -12.28 10.81
N VAL A 12 -21.72 -12.84 9.64
CA VAL A 12 -20.47 -12.55 8.90
C VAL A 12 -20.44 -11.10 8.42
N ILE A 13 -21.51 -10.63 7.79
CA ILE A 13 -21.56 -9.27 7.24
C ILE A 13 -21.48 -8.24 8.38
N LEU A 14 -22.31 -8.38 9.41
CA LEU A 14 -22.28 -7.48 10.57
C LEU A 14 -20.94 -7.56 11.31
N GLY A 15 -20.39 -8.78 11.52
CA GLY A 15 -19.09 -8.95 12.15
C GLY A 15 -17.94 -8.33 11.35
N SER A 16 -18.00 -8.41 10.01
CA SER A 16 -17.01 -7.79 9.12
C SER A 16 -17.10 -6.26 9.15
N ILE A 17 -18.32 -5.71 9.16
CA ILE A 17 -18.55 -4.26 9.31
C ILE A 17 -18.05 -3.78 10.67
N LEU A 18 -18.41 -4.47 11.76
CA LEU A 18 -17.95 -4.12 13.11
C LEU A 18 -16.43 -4.13 13.22
N ALA A 19 -15.76 -5.08 12.57
CA ALA A 19 -14.30 -5.17 12.56
C ALA A 19 -13.62 -3.94 11.94
N VAL A 20 -14.20 -3.34 10.90
CA VAL A 20 -13.70 -2.10 10.27
C VAL A 20 -14.34 -0.83 10.81
N PHE A 21 -15.30 -0.95 11.74
CA PHE A 21 -15.93 0.20 12.39
C PHE A 21 -15.08 0.78 13.53
N VAL A 22 -14.07 0.04 13.99
CA VAL A 22 -13.18 0.41 15.10
C VAL A 22 -12.49 1.77 14.91
N PRO A 23 -11.98 2.17 13.73
CA PRO A 23 -11.47 3.53 13.49
C PRO A 23 -12.48 4.63 13.83
N PHE A 24 -13.74 4.48 13.42
CA PHE A 24 -14.80 5.47 13.69
C PHE A 24 -15.16 5.53 15.17
N LEU A 25 -15.21 4.38 15.83
CA LEU A 25 -15.37 4.33 17.29
C LEU A 25 -14.19 4.99 18.00
N PHE A 26 -12.97 4.74 17.53
CA PHE A 26 -11.76 5.39 18.06
C PHE A 26 -11.82 6.91 17.91
N TYR A 27 -12.23 7.41 16.74
CA TYR A 27 -12.46 8.85 16.54
C TYR A 27 -13.51 9.38 17.51
N LYS A 28 -14.63 8.68 17.67
CA LYS A 28 -15.70 9.12 18.59
C LYS A 28 -15.23 9.21 20.03
N LEU A 29 -14.47 8.21 20.48
CA LEU A 29 -13.97 8.12 21.86
C LEU A 29 -12.79 9.06 22.14
N THR A 30 -11.98 9.39 21.13
CA THR A 30 -10.73 10.16 21.30
C THR A 30 -10.91 11.63 20.93
N PHE A 31 -11.67 11.92 19.87
CA PHE A 31 -11.85 13.25 19.29
C PHE A 31 -13.29 13.77 19.39
N GLY A 32 -14.21 13.01 19.99
CA GLY A 32 -15.60 13.42 20.21
C GLY A 32 -16.50 13.35 18.97
N SER A 33 -15.96 13.08 17.78
CA SER A 33 -16.68 13.02 16.49
C SER A 33 -16.55 11.64 15.85
N TRP A 34 -17.60 11.18 15.15
CA TRP A 34 -17.55 9.90 14.43
C TRP A 34 -16.60 9.95 13.24
N ILE A 35 -16.54 11.11 12.58
CA ILE A 35 -15.58 11.44 11.54
C ILE A 35 -15.14 12.89 11.79
N PRO A 36 -13.86 13.13 12.09
CA PRO A 36 -13.34 14.49 12.27
C PRO A 36 -13.40 15.30 10.97
N ALA A 37 -13.52 16.63 11.08
CA ALA A 37 -13.55 17.55 9.93
C ALA A 37 -12.31 17.41 9.03
N ILE A 38 -11.16 17.12 9.62
CA ILE A 38 -9.94 16.74 8.89
C ILE A 38 -9.60 15.31 9.28
N ILE A 39 -9.60 14.41 8.29
CA ILE A 39 -9.36 12.98 8.54
C ILE A 39 -7.93 12.79 9.08
N PRO A 40 -7.76 12.31 10.32
CA PRO A 40 -6.43 12.04 10.84
C PRO A 40 -5.89 10.76 10.21
N GLN A 41 -4.59 10.78 9.90
CA GLN A 41 -3.93 9.66 9.29
C GLN A 41 -3.69 8.53 10.32
N LEU A 42 -4.59 7.55 10.38
CA LEU A 42 -4.40 6.33 11.19
C LEU A 42 -3.45 5.32 10.54
N GLU A 43 -3.27 5.44 9.23
CA GLU A 43 -2.59 4.46 8.41
C GLU A 43 -1.73 5.17 7.34
N THR A 44 -0.53 4.64 7.08
CA THR A 44 0.39 5.07 6.04
C THR A 44 -0.27 5.02 4.64
N ASP A 45 -0.52 6.19 4.05
CA ASP A 45 -1.07 6.43 2.71
C ASP A 45 -2.59 6.68 2.61
N THR A 46 -3.34 6.72 3.71
CA THR A 46 -4.78 7.05 3.65
C THR A 46 -5.04 8.39 2.95
N ILE A 47 -4.34 9.45 3.38
CA ILE A 47 -4.48 10.80 2.80
C ILE A 47 -4.04 10.81 1.34
N TYR A 48 -2.98 10.08 1.00
CA TYR A 48 -2.51 9.93 -0.37
C TYR A 48 -3.60 9.37 -1.29
N TYR A 49 -4.24 8.26 -0.93
CA TYR A 49 -5.31 7.68 -1.77
C TYR A 49 -6.58 8.52 -1.80
N LEU A 50 -6.96 9.14 -0.69
CA LEU A 50 -8.10 10.07 -0.68
C LEU A 50 -7.85 11.27 -1.58
N THR A 51 -6.61 11.78 -1.64
CA THR A 51 -6.24 12.89 -2.54
C THR A 51 -6.44 12.47 -4.00
N HIS A 52 -6.06 11.25 -4.36
CA HIS A 52 -6.29 10.73 -5.71
C HIS A 52 -7.78 10.56 -6.03
N ILE A 53 -8.55 10.04 -5.08
CA ILE A 53 -10.01 9.96 -5.23
C ILE A 53 -10.58 11.36 -5.46
N GLN A 54 -10.15 12.36 -4.68
CA GLN A 54 -10.57 13.74 -4.84
C GLN A 54 -10.21 14.31 -6.22
N GLN A 55 -9.05 13.97 -6.79
CA GLN A 55 -8.70 14.37 -8.15
C GLN A 55 -9.68 13.82 -9.19
N VAL A 56 -10.09 12.54 -9.08
CA VAL A 56 -11.14 11.98 -9.97
C VAL A 56 -12.44 12.74 -9.82
N LEU A 57 -12.85 13.04 -8.58
CA LEU A 57 -14.08 13.78 -8.30
C LEU A 57 -14.04 15.22 -8.83
N SER A 58 -12.83 15.79 -8.93
CA SER A 58 -12.59 17.14 -9.45
C SER A 58 -12.37 17.19 -10.96
N GLY A 59 -12.46 16.05 -11.66
CA GLY A 59 -12.34 15.97 -13.13
C GLY A 59 -10.94 15.59 -13.66
N HIS A 60 -9.96 15.39 -12.78
CA HIS A 60 -8.57 15.05 -13.13
C HIS A 60 -8.34 13.53 -13.10
N ALA A 61 -8.99 12.83 -14.03
CA ALA A 61 -9.02 11.37 -14.03
C ALA A 61 -7.69 10.70 -14.44
N THR A 62 -6.75 11.43 -15.06
CA THR A 62 -5.43 10.87 -15.45
C THR A 62 -4.50 10.66 -14.25
N LEU A 63 -4.84 11.24 -13.08
CA LEU A 63 -4.18 11.06 -11.79
C LEU A 63 -2.68 11.43 -11.78
N GLY A 64 -2.23 12.33 -12.68
CA GLY A 64 -0.83 12.66 -12.92
C GLY A 64 -0.05 12.99 -11.64
N ASN A 65 -0.05 14.25 -11.26
CA ASN A 65 0.48 14.72 -9.97
C ASN A 65 -0.63 15.47 -9.21
N PRO A 66 -1.21 14.88 -8.16
CA PRO A 66 -2.33 15.51 -7.45
C PRO A 66 -1.92 16.77 -6.67
N TYR A 67 -0.63 17.09 -6.59
CA TYR A 67 -0.09 18.18 -5.78
C TYR A 67 0.29 19.40 -6.61
N PHE A 68 0.81 19.20 -7.83
CA PHE A 68 1.25 20.27 -8.72
C PHE A 68 0.23 20.50 -9.83
N LEU A 69 -0.33 21.70 -9.91
CA LEU A 69 -1.38 22.04 -10.89
C LEU A 69 -0.94 21.80 -12.32
N GLU A 70 0.33 22.07 -12.60
CA GLU A 70 0.97 21.94 -13.91
C GLU A 70 1.01 20.48 -14.40
N TYR A 71 0.99 19.53 -13.47
CA TYR A 71 1.13 18.10 -13.75
C TYR A 71 -0.09 17.26 -13.37
N ARG A 72 -1.18 17.88 -12.86
CA ARG A 72 -2.38 17.14 -12.39
C ARG A 72 -3.02 16.27 -13.46
N ASP A 73 -2.97 16.74 -14.72
CA ASP A 73 -3.54 16.04 -15.87
C ASP A 73 -2.52 15.16 -16.63
N SER A 74 -1.27 15.08 -16.16
CA SER A 74 -0.24 14.21 -16.75
C SER A 74 -0.60 12.72 -16.63
N ALA A 75 0.04 11.87 -17.43
CA ALA A 75 -0.20 10.43 -17.38
C ALA A 75 0.44 9.81 -16.13
N PHE A 76 -0.37 9.25 -15.22
CA PHE A 76 0.16 8.56 -14.04
C PHE A 76 0.51 7.09 -14.34
N PRO A 77 1.73 6.63 -14.00
CA PRO A 77 2.13 5.25 -14.26
C PRO A 77 1.52 4.23 -13.30
N GLY A 78 0.85 4.67 -12.24
CA GLY A 78 0.18 3.77 -11.32
C GLY A 78 -1.14 3.21 -11.85
N LEU A 79 -1.65 2.20 -11.15
CA LEU A 79 -2.88 1.53 -11.54
C LEU A 79 -4.10 2.33 -11.09
N LEU A 80 -4.89 2.77 -12.08
CA LEU A 80 -5.97 3.74 -11.91
C LEU A 80 -7.28 3.11 -11.43
N LEU A 81 -7.51 1.84 -11.76
CA LEU A 81 -8.79 1.17 -11.51
C LEU A 81 -9.22 1.14 -10.03
N PRO A 82 -8.35 0.85 -9.04
CA PRO A 82 -8.74 0.89 -7.63
C PRO A 82 -9.25 2.27 -7.19
N ILE A 83 -8.65 3.35 -7.70
CA ILE A 83 -9.02 4.72 -7.36
C ILE A 83 -10.37 5.06 -8.00
N TYR A 84 -10.58 4.70 -9.26
CA TYR A 84 -11.87 4.91 -9.93
C TYR A 84 -13.01 4.18 -9.22
N LEU A 85 -12.79 2.92 -8.82
CA LEU A 85 -13.80 2.16 -8.07
C LEU A 85 -14.12 2.80 -6.72
N ALA A 86 -13.11 3.28 -6.00
CA ALA A 86 -13.32 3.97 -4.73
C ALA A 86 -13.92 5.38 -4.87
N SER A 87 -13.87 5.98 -6.08
CA SER A 87 -14.46 7.28 -6.37
C SER A 87 -15.97 7.18 -6.65
N ILE A 88 -16.52 5.99 -6.89
CA ILE A 88 -17.94 5.79 -7.24
C ILE A 88 -18.90 6.49 -6.26
N PRO A 89 -18.75 6.37 -4.92
CA PRO A 89 -19.66 7.09 -4.02
C PRO A 89 -19.58 8.61 -4.21
N GLY A 90 -18.40 9.17 -4.47
CA GLY A 90 -18.26 10.62 -4.66
C GLY A 90 -18.87 11.08 -5.98
N LEU A 91 -18.79 10.27 -7.04
CA LEU A 91 -19.49 10.51 -8.30
C LEU A 91 -21.02 10.48 -8.15
N LEU A 92 -21.54 9.89 -7.07
CA LEU A 92 -22.97 9.93 -6.70
C LEU A 92 -23.33 11.14 -5.82
N GLY A 93 -22.39 12.07 -5.59
CA GLY A 93 -22.60 13.31 -4.84
C GLY A 93 -22.27 13.25 -3.35
N PHE A 94 -21.63 12.18 -2.87
CA PHE A 94 -21.16 12.11 -1.48
C PHE A 94 -19.82 12.86 -1.30
N ASP A 95 -19.66 13.58 -0.19
CA ASP A 95 -18.39 14.20 0.17
C ASP A 95 -17.31 13.17 0.51
N ILE A 96 -16.05 13.61 0.54
CA ILE A 96 -14.89 12.73 0.70
C ILE A 96 -14.88 11.96 2.04
N HIS A 97 -15.48 12.49 3.10
CA HIS A 97 -15.60 11.81 4.39
C HIS A 97 -16.60 10.65 4.32
N VAL A 98 -17.74 10.88 3.65
CA VAL A 98 -18.74 9.85 3.41
C VAL A 98 -18.20 8.80 2.43
N VAL A 99 -17.44 9.21 1.40
CA VAL A 99 -16.73 8.29 0.48
C VAL A 99 -15.79 7.37 1.26
N TYR A 100 -14.99 7.91 2.17
CA TYR A 100 -14.10 7.11 3.03
C TYR A 100 -14.89 6.07 3.85
N ALA A 101 -15.98 6.49 4.49
CA ALA A 101 -16.80 5.61 5.33
C ALA A 101 -17.53 4.51 4.53
N ILE A 102 -18.17 4.87 3.41
CA ILE A 102 -18.87 3.92 2.54
C ILE A 102 -17.90 2.85 2.04
N ASN A 103 -16.74 3.27 1.53
CA ASN A 103 -15.75 2.34 1.01
C ASN A 103 -15.27 1.35 2.08
N ALA A 104 -14.95 1.83 3.29
CA ALA A 104 -14.52 0.95 4.38
C ALA A 104 -15.58 -0.12 4.71
N VAL A 105 -16.84 0.28 4.88
CA VAL A 105 -17.96 -0.63 5.20
C VAL A 105 -18.26 -1.60 4.06
N LEU A 106 -18.38 -1.08 2.83
CA LEU A 106 -18.74 -1.85 1.65
C LEU A 106 -17.70 -2.93 1.35
N TYR A 107 -16.43 -2.56 1.29
CA TYR A 107 -15.37 -3.51 0.96
C TYR A 107 -15.10 -4.50 2.08
N ALA A 108 -15.33 -4.15 3.35
CA ALA A 108 -15.31 -5.12 4.44
C ALA A 108 -16.42 -6.16 4.32
N ALA A 109 -17.65 -5.73 4.00
CA ALA A 109 -18.78 -6.63 3.80
C ALA A 109 -18.55 -7.56 2.59
N ILE A 110 -18.09 -7.02 1.47
CA ILE A 110 -17.77 -7.80 0.26
C ILE A 110 -16.65 -8.81 0.55
N THR A 111 -15.54 -8.37 1.14
CA THR A 111 -14.41 -9.24 1.46
C THR A 111 -14.83 -10.34 2.45
N GLY A 112 -15.58 -9.98 3.49
CA GLY A 112 -16.12 -10.92 4.47
C GLY A 112 -17.02 -11.97 3.82
N GLY A 113 -17.95 -11.55 2.95
CA GLY A 113 -18.80 -12.46 2.20
C GLY A 113 -18.02 -13.45 1.33
N ILE A 114 -17.02 -12.96 0.59
CA ILE A 114 -16.18 -13.78 -0.30
C ILE A 114 -15.35 -14.78 0.51
N ILE A 115 -14.67 -14.34 1.57
CA ILE A 115 -13.87 -15.21 2.45
C ILE A 115 -14.77 -16.26 3.12
N PHE A 116 -16.00 -15.89 3.52
CA PHE A 116 -16.94 -16.85 4.08
C PHE A 116 -17.34 -17.93 3.09
N VAL A 117 -17.61 -17.58 1.83
CA VAL A 117 -17.89 -18.56 0.76
C VAL A 117 -16.70 -19.50 0.56
N LEU A 118 -15.48 -18.96 0.51
CA LEU A 118 -14.26 -19.74 0.37
C LEU A 118 -14.08 -20.72 1.55
N ASN A 119 -14.22 -20.23 2.78
CA ASN A 119 -14.11 -21.03 4.00
C ASN A 119 -15.17 -22.13 4.06
N ARG A 120 -16.42 -21.84 3.66
CA ARG A 120 -17.48 -22.84 3.55
C ARG A 120 -17.16 -23.92 2.54
N LYS A 121 -16.59 -23.57 1.38
CA LYS A 121 -16.17 -24.53 0.36
C LYS A 121 -15.06 -25.44 0.90
N ILE A 122 -14.09 -24.89 1.63
CA ILE A 122 -12.95 -25.65 2.20
C ILE A 122 -13.41 -26.57 3.35
N LEU A 123 -14.17 -26.05 4.30
CA LEU A 123 -14.63 -26.76 5.50
C LEU A 123 -15.92 -27.57 5.28
N GLN A 124 -16.31 -27.79 4.03
CA GLN A 124 -17.47 -28.61 3.65
C GLN A 124 -18.76 -28.21 4.38
N GLY A 125 -18.98 -26.89 4.53
CA GLY A 125 -20.22 -26.36 5.10
C GLY A 125 -20.27 -26.24 6.63
N ARG A 126 -19.16 -26.41 7.36
CA ARG A 126 -19.09 -26.10 8.81
C ARG A 126 -19.28 -24.60 9.07
N LEU A 127 -20.54 -24.18 9.15
CA LEU A 127 -20.96 -22.77 9.13
C LEU A 127 -20.32 -21.93 10.24
N VAL A 128 -20.39 -22.40 11.50
CA VAL A 128 -19.89 -21.64 12.66
C VAL A 128 -18.38 -21.42 12.58
N VAL A 129 -17.62 -22.47 12.27
CA VAL A 129 -16.15 -22.37 12.14
C VAL A 129 -15.78 -21.47 10.96
N SER A 130 -16.50 -21.60 9.84
CA SER A 130 -16.28 -20.74 8.66
C SER A 130 -16.56 -19.27 8.98
N ALA A 131 -17.64 -18.97 9.71
CA ALA A 131 -18.00 -17.61 10.10
C ALA A 131 -16.95 -17.03 11.07
N LEU A 132 -16.54 -17.79 12.09
CA LEU A 132 -15.55 -17.36 13.07
C LEU A 132 -14.21 -17.03 12.42
N ILE A 133 -13.67 -17.95 11.59
CA ILE A 133 -12.41 -17.72 10.87
C ILE A 133 -12.51 -16.49 9.97
N THR A 134 -13.66 -16.29 9.31
CA THR A 134 -13.89 -15.12 8.46
C THR A 134 -13.85 -13.83 9.27
N ILE A 135 -14.60 -13.73 10.37
CA ILE A 135 -14.67 -12.51 11.19
C ILE A 135 -13.31 -12.19 11.79
N VAL A 136 -12.63 -13.19 12.37
CA VAL A 136 -11.26 -13.02 12.90
C VAL A 136 -10.29 -12.62 11.78
N GLY A 137 -10.43 -13.20 10.59
CA GLY A 137 -9.65 -12.85 9.41
C GLY A 137 -9.85 -11.40 9.00
N ILE A 138 -11.10 -10.94 8.85
CA ILE A 138 -11.40 -9.54 8.52
C ILE A 138 -10.90 -8.59 9.60
N ALA A 139 -11.10 -8.91 10.88
CA ALA A 139 -10.54 -8.12 11.98
C ALA A 139 -9.02 -8.01 11.89
N SER A 140 -8.33 -9.08 11.50
CA SER A 140 -6.88 -9.03 11.29
C SER A 140 -6.46 -8.14 10.12
N LEU A 141 -7.33 -7.96 9.12
CA LEU A 141 -7.12 -7.12 7.94
C LEU A 141 -7.70 -5.71 8.09
N ALA A 142 -8.33 -5.37 9.22
CA ALA A 142 -9.20 -4.19 9.32
C ALA A 142 -8.51 -2.87 8.94
N ASN A 143 -7.25 -2.66 9.32
CA ASN A 143 -6.51 -1.46 8.97
C ASN A 143 -6.22 -1.39 7.47
N LEU A 144 -5.88 -2.53 6.87
CA LEU A 144 -5.64 -2.61 5.43
C LEU A 144 -6.93 -2.38 4.63
N ILE A 145 -8.06 -2.92 5.08
CA ILE A 145 -9.38 -2.67 4.46
C ILE A 145 -9.84 -1.23 4.70
N SER A 146 -9.38 -0.57 5.77
CA SER A 146 -9.66 0.85 6.02
C SER A 146 -8.85 1.78 5.11
N ARG A 147 -7.83 1.29 4.40
CA ARG A 147 -7.10 2.08 3.39
C ARG A 147 -7.95 2.24 2.12
N PRO A 148 -8.35 3.47 1.76
CA PRO A 148 -9.24 3.68 0.61
C PRO A 148 -8.59 3.28 -0.72
N GLY A 149 -9.38 2.72 -1.63
CA GLY A 149 -8.96 2.36 -3.00
C GLY A 149 -8.25 1.02 -3.10
N ILE A 150 -6.98 0.97 -2.70
CA ILE A 150 -6.08 -0.13 -3.10
C ILE A 150 -6.42 -1.45 -2.40
N MET A 151 -6.22 -1.55 -1.09
CA MET A 151 -6.41 -2.83 -0.38
C MET A 151 -7.87 -3.28 -0.30
N GLN A 152 -8.78 -2.31 -0.34
CA GLN A 152 -10.22 -2.51 -0.43
C GLN A 152 -10.64 -3.30 -1.67
N THR A 153 -10.05 -3.02 -2.83
CA THR A 153 -10.34 -3.72 -4.08
C THR A 153 -9.53 -5.01 -4.24
N ILE A 154 -8.29 -5.03 -3.75
CA ILE A 154 -7.39 -6.19 -3.84
C ILE A 154 -7.97 -7.43 -3.14
N TYR A 155 -8.42 -7.31 -1.88
CA TYR A 155 -8.82 -8.51 -1.11
C TYR A 155 -10.06 -9.24 -1.66
N PRO A 156 -11.14 -8.55 -2.06
CA PRO A 156 -12.26 -9.19 -2.77
C PRO A 156 -11.80 -9.95 -4.01
N VAL A 157 -11.01 -9.31 -4.87
CA VAL A 157 -10.57 -9.91 -6.14
C VAL A 157 -9.62 -11.08 -5.88
N PHE A 158 -8.74 -10.96 -4.89
CA PHE A 158 -7.87 -12.08 -4.51
C PHE A 158 -8.66 -13.24 -3.90
N GLY A 159 -9.68 -12.97 -3.09
CA GLY A 159 -10.59 -14.00 -2.58
C GLY A 159 -11.38 -14.71 -3.70
N LEU A 160 -11.87 -13.95 -4.68
CA LEU A 160 -12.50 -14.52 -5.88
C LEU A 160 -11.52 -15.37 -6.69
N PHE A 161 -10.27 -14.93 -6.83
CA PHE A 161 -9.20 -15.70 -7.47
C PHE A 161 -8.99 -17.04 -6.77
N MET A 162 -8.90 -17.05 -5.43
CA MET A 162 -8.75 -18.29 -4.65
C MET A 162 -9.95 -19.23 -4.83
N ILE A 163 -11.18 -18.71 -4.89
CA ILE A 163 -12.38 -19.51 -5.16
C ILE A 163 -12.33 -20.11 -6.56
N ALA A 164 -12.01 -19.31 -7.59
CA ALA A 164 -11.94 -19.77 -8.97
C ALA A 164 -10.81 -20.81 -9.16
N LEU A 165 -9.64 -20.57 -8.56
CA LEU A 165 -8.53 -21.52 -8.57
C LEU A 165 -8.90 -22.83 -7.85
N LEU A 166 -9.57 -22.77 -6.69
CA LEU A 166 -10.05 -23.96 -5.99
C LEU A 166 -11.07 -24.74 -6.85
N MET A 167 -11.96 -24.05 -7.56
CA MET A 167 -12.92 -24.69 -8.46
C MET A 167 -12.21 -25.43 -9.59
N VAL A 168 -11.18 -24.84 -10.19
CA VAL A 168 -10.35 -25.50 -11.21
C VAL A 168 -9.60 -26.69 -10.62
N LEU A 169 -8.93 -26.54 -9.46
CA LEU A 169 -8.19 -27.62 -8.82
C LEU A 169 -9.08 -28.82 -8.40
N ARG A 170 -10.38 -28.60 -8.19
CA ARG A 170 -11.34 -29.69 -7.90
C ARG A 170 -11.85 -30.40 -9.15
N SER A 171 -11.92 -29.72 -10.29
CA SER A 171 -12.27 -30.33 -11.58
C SER A 171 -11.42 -29.72 -12.69
N PRO A 172 -10.15 -30.12 -12.83
CA PRO A 172 -9.19 -29.46 -13.72
C PRO A 172 -9.52 -29.64 -15.20
N HIS A 173 -10.45 -30.55 -15.52
CA HIS A 173 -10.84 -30.87 -16.89
C HIS A 173 -12.15 -30.19 -17.35
N GLU A 174 -12.77 -29.37 -16.49
CA GLU A 174 -13.99 -28.63 -16.81
C GLU A 174 -13.66 -27.23 -17.35
N ALA A 175 -13.71 -27.04 -18.67
CA ALA A 175 -13.33 -25.80 -19.34
C ALA A 175 -14.04 -24.54 -18.80
N LYS A 176 -15.33 -24.65 -18.44
CA LYS A 176 -16.12 -23.52 -17.92
C LYS A 176 -15.54 -22.90 -16.64
N ARG A 177 -14.76 -23.66 -15.86
CA ARG A 177 -14.14 -23.17 -14.61
C ARG A 177 -12.92 -22.28 -14.84
N TYR A 178 -12.30 -22.36 -16.03
CA TYR A 178 -11.16 -21.52 -16.39
C TYR A 178 -11.58 -20.11 -16.80
N VAL A 179 -12.82 -19.92 -17.26
CA VAL A 179 -13.34 -18.60 -17.65
C VAL A 179 -13.29 -17.60 -16.47
N PRO A 180 -13.90 -17.87 -15.29
CA PRO A 180 -13.79 -16.94 -14.18
C PRO A 180 -12.36 -16.78 -13.68
N LEU A 181 -11.53 -17.84 -13.68
CA LEU A 181 -10.12 -17.74 -13.29
C LEU A 181 -9.35 -16.78 -14.21
N GLY A 182 -9.58 -16.87 -15.53
CA GLY A 182 -8.99 -15.97 -16.52
C GLY A 182 -9.44 -14.51 -16.35
N ILE A 183 -10.75 -14.27 -16.25
CA ILE A 183 -11.32 -12.93 -16.07
C ILE A 183 -10.77 -12.27 -14.80
N ILE A 184 -10.80 -12.97 -13.67
CA ILE A 184 -10.32 -12.43 -12.39
C ILE A 184 -8.81 -12.15 -12.44
N SER A 185 -8.04 -13.02 -13.12
CA SER A 185 -6.60 -12.83 -13.28
C SER A 185 -6.28 -11.65 -14.19
N ALA A 186 -7.05 -11.42 -15.24
CA ALA A 186 -6.93 -10.22 -16.07
C ALA A 186 -7.28 -8.95 -15.28
N ILE A 187 -8.38 -8.94 -14.52
CA ILE A 187 -8.77 -7.81 -13.65
C ILE A 187 -7.66 -7.49 -12.63
N ALA A 188 -7.03 -8.51 -12.05
CA ALA A 188 -5.92 -8.31 -11.11
C ALA A 188 -4.76 -7.50 -11.72
N PHE A 189 -4.51 -7.62 -13.03
CA PHE A 189 -3.49 -6.86 -13.75
C PHE A 189 -3.76 -5.35 -13.77
N TYR A 190 -5.04 -4.96 -13.81
CA TYR A 190 -5.48 -3.56 -13.77
C TYR A 190 -5.57 -2.98 -12.36
N LEU A 191 -5.56 -3.83 -11.32
CA LEU A 191 -5.75 -3.39 -9.93
C LEU A 191 -4.45 -3.13 -9.20
N TYR A 192 -3.54 -4.11 -9.15
CA TYR A 192 -2.36 -3.99 -8.29
C TYR A 192 -1.19 -4.84 -8.75
N PRO A 193 0.06 -4.33 -8.80
CA PRO A 193 1.18 -5.08 -9.37
C PRO A 193 1.43 -6.39 -8.63
N HIS A 194 1.47 -6.33 -7.30
CA HIS A 194 1.72 -7.52 -6.49
C HIS A 194 0.57 -8.51 -6.54
N LEU A 195 -0.67 -8.08 -6.82
CA LEU A 195 -1.81 -8.99 -6.94
C LEU A 195 -1.70 -9.82 -8.22
N TRP A 196 -1.40 -9.19 -9.37
CA TRP A 196 -1.22 -9.96 -10.59
C TRP A 196 0.04 -10.84 -10.54
N MET A 197 1.15 -10.36 -9.95
CA MET A 197 2.34 -11.18 -9.74
C MET A 197 2.00 -12.46 -8.95
N GLN A 198 1.24 -12.31 -7.87
CA GLN A 198 0.76 -13.42 -7.05
C GLN A 198 -0.14 -14.38 -7.85
N ASN A 199 -1.12 -13.87 -8.57
CA ASN A 199 -2.08 -14.67 -9.33
C ASN A 199 -1.39 -15.41 -10.49
N PHE A 200 -0.58 -14.70 -11.28
CA PHE A 200 0.11 -15.26 -12.44
C PHE A 200 1.15 -16.28 -12.02
N THR A 201 1.88 -16.04 -10.93
CA THR A 201 2.82 -17.02 -10.38
C THR A 201 2.08 -18.27 -9.91
N SER A 202 0.93 -18.12 -9.24
CA SER A 202 0.11 -19.27 -8.82
C SER A 202 -0.38 -20.10 -10.01
N ILE A 203 -0.81 -19.44 -11.09
CA ILE A 203 -1.22 -20.09 -12.35
C ILE A 203 -0.02 -20.76 -13.03
N GLY A 204 1.13 -20.09 -13.09
CA GLY A 204 2.36 -20.63 -13.67
C GLY A 204 2.84 -21.87 -12.92
N LEU A 205 2.81 -21.87 -11.59
CA LEU A 205 3.10 -23.04 -10.78
C LEU A 205 2.10 -24.18 -11.02
N PHE A 206 0.81 -23.87 -11.21
CA PHE A 206 -0.19 -24.88 -11.56
C PHE A 206 0.04 -25.46 -12.96
N PHE A 207 0.45 -24.63 -13.92
CA PHE A 207 0.87 -25.06 -15.25
C PHE A 207 2.09 -25.99 -15.19
N LEU A 208 3.12 -25.64 -14.42
CA LEU A 208 4.28 -26.51 -14.19
C LEU A 208 3.87 -27.82 -13.54
N TYR A 209 3.00 -27.79 -12.54
CA TYR A 209 2.45 -29.00 -11.92
C TYR A 209 1.72 -29.90 -12.94
N ALA A 210 0.91 -29.31 -13.83
CA ALA A 210 0.23 -30.04 -14.90
C ALA A 210 1.21 -30.64 -15.92
N LEU A 211 2.28 -29.91 -16.27
CA LEU A 211 3.38 -30.40 -17.11
C LEU A 211 4.08 -31.60 -16.49
N PHE A 212 4.51 -31.50 -15.23
CA PHE A 212 5.15 -32.61 -14.52
C PHE A 212 4.22 -33.82 -14.35
N SER A 213 2.92 -33.57 -14.18
CA SER A 213 1.90 -34.62 -14.11
C SER A 213 1.49 -35.16 -15.48
N ARG A 214 2.01 -34.60 -16.58
CA ARG A 214 1.64 -34.92 -17.97
C ARG A 214 0.14 -34.81 -18.26
N ASP A 215 -0.56 -33.91 -17.57
CA ASP A 215 -2.00 -33.66 -17.78
C ASP A 215 -2.23 -32.73 -18.97
N THR A 216 -2.17 -33.30 -20.17
CA THR A 216 -2.31 -32.58 -21.44
C THR A 216 -3.61 -31.80 -21.57
N LYS A 217 -4.70 -32.27 -20.98
CA LYS A 217 -6.00 -31.57 -21.03
C LYS A 217 -5.95 -30.30 -20.20
N THR A 218 -5.44 -30.38 -18.97
CA THR A 218 -5.24 -29.20 -18.10
C THR A 218 -4.26 -28.21 -18.72
N ILE A 219 -3.17 -28.67 -19.32
CA ILE A 219 -2.19 -27.84 -20.04
C ILE A 219 -2.89 -27.04 -21.16
N LYS A 220 -3.68 -27.69 -22.01
CA LYS A 220 -4.43 -27.02 -23.09
C LYS A 220 -5.39 -25.95 -22.55
N LEU A 221 -6.14 -26.27 -21.49
CA LEU A 221 -7.09 -25.33 -20.88
C LEU A 221 -6.36 -24.11 -20.27
N LEU A 222 -5.23 -24.33 -19.60
CA LEU A 222 -4.39 -23.26 -19.06
C LEU A 222 -3.79 -22.38 -20.17
N MET A 223 -3.33 -22.97 -21.28
CA MET A 223 -2.83 -22.21 -22.43
C MET A 223 -3.90 -21.33 -23.05
N MET A 224 -5.11 -21.87 -23.30
CA MET A 224 -6.22 -21.09 -23.85
C MET A 224 -6.63 -19.95 -22.92
N MET A 225 -6.71 -20.22 -21.61
CA MET A 225 -6.96 -19.19 -20.60
C MET A 225 -5.85 -18.13 -20.60
N GLY A 226 -4.59 -18.55 -20.68
CA GLY A 226 -3.42 -17.66 -20.74
C GLY A 226 -3.44 -16.72 -21.93
N VAL A 227 -3.80 -17.22 -23.13
CA VAL A 227 -4.00 -16.38 -24.32
C VAL A 227 -5.11 -15.35 -24.07
N GLY A 228 -6.24 -15.78 -23.49
CA GLY A 228 -7.33 -14.86 -23.15
C GLY A 228 -6.92 -13.78 -22.15
N ILE A 229 -6.13 -14.12 -21.12
CA ILE A 229 -5.57 -13.15 -20.17
C ILE A 229 -4.67 -12.15 -20.89
N ILE A 230 -3.72 -12.63 -21.72
CA ILE A 230 -2.78 -11.76 -22.44
C ILE A 230 -3.57 -10.76 -23.30
N VAL A 231 -4.52 -11.22 -24.09
CA VAL A 231 -5.36 -10.35 -24.94
C VAL A 231 -6.10 -9.31 -24.10
N ALA A 232 -6.70 -9.72 -22.98
CA ALA A 232 -7.40 -8.81 -22.08
C ALA A 232 -6.46 -7.80 -21.39
N CYS A 233 -5.18 -8.09 -21.24
CA CYS A 233 -4.18 -7.22 -20.63
C CYS A 233 -3.48 -6.29 -21.63
N ILE A 234 -3.65 -6.47 -22.95
CA ILE A 234 -2.98 -5.66 -23.98
C ILE A 234 -3.11 -4.14 -23.73
N PRO A 235 -4.29 -3.57 -23.45
CA PRO A 235 -4.41 -2.12 -23.24
C PRO A 235 -3.51 -1.59 -22.13
N GLN A 236 -3.46 -2.28 -20.99
CA GLN A 236 -2.60 -1.89 -19.86
C GLN A 236 -1.12 -2.11 -20.18
N ILE A 237 -0.78 -3.18 -20.92
CA ILE A 237 0.60 -3.43 -21.36
C ILE A 237 1.07 -2.28 -22.26
N LEU A 238 0.26 -1.87 -23.24
CA LEU A 238 0.59 -0.74 -24.12
C LEU A 238 0.74 0.56 -23.35
N THR A 239 -0.16 0.84 -22.41
CA THR A 239 -0.09 2.03 -21.54
C THR A 239 1.20 2.01 -20.72
N THR A 240 1.55 0.86 -20.14
CA THR A 240 2.78 0.67 -19.36
C THR A 240 4.02 0.90 -20.23
N ILE A 241 4.05 0.37 -21.45
CA ILE A 241 5.15 0.59 -22.40
C ILE A 241 5.30 2.07 -22.73
N SER A 242 4.20 2.79 -22.99
CA SER A 242 4.27 4.22 -23.30
C SER A 242 4.82 5.05 -22.13
N LEU A 243 4.54 4.65 -20.88
CA LEU A 243 5.07 5.31 -19.70
C LEU A 243 6.57 5.08 -19.54
N PHE A 244 7.09 3.91 -19.92
CA PHE A 244 8.53 3.66 -19.91
C PHE A 244 9.29 4.41 -21.01
N THR A 245 8.61 4.86 -22.07
CA THR A 245 9.22 5.67 -23.13
C THR A 245 9.22 7.17 -22.84
N ASP A 246 8.44 7.63 -21.86
CA ASP A 246 8.43 9.03 -21.42
C ASP A 246 9.59 9.27 -20.42
N PRO A 247 10.53 10.20 -20.71
CA PRO A 247 11.68 10.46 -19.84
C PRO A 247 11.28 10.90 -18.42
N VAL A 248 10.22 11.69 -18.28
CA VAL A 248 9.76 12.22 -16.98
C VAL A 248 9.08 11.11 -16.18
N ALA A 249 8.30 10.26 -16.84
CA ALA A 249 7.70 9.09 -16.19
C ALA A 249 8.73 8.00 -15.85
N SER A 250 9.80 7.86 -16.64
CA SER A 250 10.91 6.95 -16.33
C SER A 250 11.66 7.36 -15.05
N ALA A 251 11.86 8.66 -14.82
CA ALA A 251 12.51 9.17 -13.61
C ALA A 251 11.75 8.79 -12.32
N ILE A 252 10.41 8.65 -12.40
CA ILE A 252 9.58 8.17 -11.27
C ILE A 252 10.00 6.79 -10.80
N ASN A 253 10.42 5.89 -11.70
CA ASN A 253 10.83 4.54 -11.29
C ASN A 253 12.03 4.61 -10.36
N THR A 254 13.03 5.41 -10.71
CA THR A 254 14.20 5.66 -9.87
C THR A 254 13.74 6.28 -8.56
N ARG A 255 13.05 7.44 -8.59
CA ARG A 255 12.57 8.15 -7.38
C ARG A 255 11.70 7.28 -6.46
N SER A 256 10.90 6.39 -7.01
CA SER A 256 10.02 5.48 -6.24
C SER A 256 10.78 4.30 -5.62
N GLY A 257 12.09 4.21 -5.84
CA GLY A 257 12.96 3.21 -5.23
C GLY A 257 13.17 1.95 -6.06
N LEU A 258 13.17 2.05 -7.40
CA LEU A 258 13.68 0.98 -8.25
C LEU A 258 15.21 0.88 -8.10
N ILE A 259 15.69 -0.29 -7.70
CA ILE A 259 17.08 -0.61 -7.40
C ILE A 259 17.48 -1.84 -8.20
N ASP A 260 18.70 -1.81 -8.69
CA ASP A 260 19.29 -2.89 -9.48
C ASP A 260 20.05 -3.83 -8.55
N THR A 261 19.41 -4.94 -8.18
CA THR A 261 20.01 -5.93 -7.28
C THR A 261 19.36 -7.30 -7.35
N HIS A 262 20.20 -8.33 -7.27
CA HIS A 262 19.79 -9.73 -7.08
C HIS A 262 19.74 -10.14 -5.59
N ILE A 263 20.03 -9.20 -4.67
CA ILE A 263 20.10 -9.47 -3.24
C ILE A 263 18.69 -9.48 -2.63
N VAL A 264 18.37 -10.52 -1.85
CA VAL A 264 17.10 -10.58 -1.09
C VAL A 264 17.31 -9.89 0.25
N LEU A 265 16.51 -8.89 0.61
CA LEU A 265 16.62 -8.32 1.96
C LEU A 265 16.29 -9.38 3.03
N PRO A 266 17.03 -9.41 4.15
CA PRO A 266 16.68 -10.28 5.27
C PRO A 266 15.26 -10.05 5.80
N LEU A 267 14.78 -8.79 5.73
CA LEU A 267 13.40 -8.43 6.08
C LEU A 267 12.37 -9.16 5.19
N THR A 268 12.67 -9.41 3.92
CA THR A 268 11.83 -10.17 2.99
C THR A 268 11.69 -11.61 3.46
N ILE A 269 12.81 -12.26 3.84
CA ILE A 269 12.80 -13.61 4.38
C ILE A 269 12.02 -13.64 5.69
N TYR A 270 12.27 -12.68 6.59
CA TYR A 270 11.59 -12.57 7.87
C TYR A 270 10.07 -12.42 7.73
N ASN A 271 9.61 -11.59 6.79
CA ASN A 271 8.19 -11.38 6.54
C ASN A 271 7.51 -12.61 5.93
N ASN A 272 8.26 -13.45 5.22
CA ASN A 272 7.78 -14.65 4.53
C ASN A 272 8.12 -15.97 5.23
N LYS A 273 8.81 -15.96 6.37
CA LYS A 273 9.26 -17.18 7.07
C LYS A 273 8.14 -18.18 7.36
N TYR A 274 6.94 -17.70 7.68
CA TYR A 274 5.78 -18.56 7.92
C TYR A 274 5.28 -19.23 6.63
N SER A 275 5.33 -18.53 5.49
CA SER A 275 5.04 -19.12 4.19
C SER A 275 6.08 -20.18 3.82
N ILE A 276 7.37 -19.89 4.04
CA ILE A 276 8.48 -20.84 3.79
C ILE A 276 8.32 -22.10 4.65
N VAL A 277 8.11 -21.95 5.96
CA VAL A 277 7.89 -23.07 6.88
C VAL A 277 6.64 -23.87 6.50
N LEU A 278 5.56 -23.20 6.09
CA LEU A 278 4.33 -23.85 5.67
C LEU A 278 4.51 -24.68 4.39
N ILE A 279 5.21 -24.13 3.38
CA ILE A 279 5.58 -24.85 2.15
C ILE A 279 6.39 -26.10 2.50
N GLY A 280 7.48 -25.94 3.26
CA GLY A 280 8.34 -27.05 3.66
C GLY A 280 7.58 -28.13 4.43
N THR A 281 6.71 -27.71 5.36
CA THR A 281 5.88 -28.63 6.14
C THR A 281 4.90 -29.40 5.25
N LEU A 282 4.19 -28.72 4.34
CA LEU A 282 3.24 -29.37 3.44
C LEU A 282 3.94 -30.37 2.52
N VAL A 283 5.09 -30.00 1.94
CA VAL A 283 5.90 -30.88 1.09
C VAL A 283 6.38 -32.10 1.86
N LEU A 284 6.93 -31.93 3.07
CA LEU A 284 7.39 -33.05 3.90
C LEU A 284 6.23 -33.99 4.29
N LEU A 285 5.09 -33.44 4.71
CA LEU A 285 3.89 -34.22 5.07
C LEU A 285 3.23 -34.93 3.87
N ARG A 286 3.61 -34.56 2.65
CA ARG A 286 3.04 -35.08 1.39
C ARG A 286 4.10 -35.65 0.43
N PHE A 287 5.33 -35.85 0.88
CA PHE A 287 6.44 -36.32 0.03
C PHE A 287 6.13 -37.63 -0.73
N ARG A 288 5.20 -38.45 -0.21
CA ARG A 288 4.73 -39.70 -0.86
C ARG A 288 3.21 -39.76 -1.08
N ARG A 289 2.50 -38.63 -1.03
CA ARG A 289 1.03 -38.59 -1.15
C ARG A 289 0.63 -37.42 -2.01
N HIS A 290 -0.40 -37.59 -2.85
CA HIS A 290 -0.97 -36.47 -3.58
C HIS A 290 -1.55 -35.43 -2.61
N PHE A 291 -1.38 -34.16 -2.98
CA PHE A 291 -2.07 -33.05 -2.33
C PHE A 291 -3.56 -33.13 -2.65
N SER A 292 -4.40 -32.88 -1.65
CA SER A 292 -5.81 -32.54 -1.94
C SER A 292 -5.90 -31.20 -2.68
N SER A 293 -7.00 -30.94 -3.38
CA SER A 293 -7.19 -29.66 -4.09
C SER A 293 -7.03 -28.44 -3.18
N GLU A 294 -7.45 -28.55 -1.91
CA GLU A 294 -7.25 -27.48 -0.91
C GLU A 294 -5.78 -27.32 -0.51
N GLU A 295 -5.05 -28.42 -0.29
CA GLU A 295 -3.62 -28.34 0.04
C GLU A 295 -2.79 -27.84 -1.16
N ALA A 296 -3.18 -28.23 -2.39
CA ALA A 296 -2.58 -27.72 -3.62
C ALA A 296 -2.83 -26.21 -3.77
N LEU A 297 -4.06 -25.73 -3.50
CA LEU A 297 -4.36 -24.30 -3.46
C LEU A 297 -3.42 -23.57 -2.50
N LEU A 298 -3.29 -24.07 -1.27
CA LEU A 298 -2.44 -23.45 -0.26
C LEU A 298 -0.97 -23.45 -0.68
N LEU A 299 -0.47 -24.57 -1.22
CA LEU A 299 0.91 -24.68 -1.69
C LEU A 299 1.20 -23.70 -2.83
N LEU A 300 0.32 -23.60 -3.82
CA LEU A 300 0.46 -22.69 -4.96
C LEU A 300 0.48 -21.23 -4.50
N LEU A 301 -0.48 -20.83 -3.64
CA LEU A 301 -0.57 -19.46 -3.14
C LEU A 301 0.63 -19.08 -2.28
N THR A 302 1.02 -19.93 -1.33
CA THR A 302 2.17 -19.66 -0.45
C THR A 302 3.48 -19.61 -1.22
N SER A 303 3.67 -20.51 -2.19
CA SER A 303 4.85 -20.50 -3.06
C SER A 303 4.88 -19.26 -3.93
N ALA A 304 3.73 -18.84 -4.49
CA ALA A 304 3.64 -17.62 -5.28
C ALA A 304 3.97 -16.37 -4.47
N VAL A 305 3.60 -16.30 -3.18
CA VAL A 305 3.98 -15.17 -2.31
C VAL A 305 5.50 -15.10 -2.16
N VAL A 306 6.15 -16.24 -1.89
CA VAL A 306 7.60 -16.31 -1.70
C VAL A 306 8.33 -15.96 -3.00
N ILE A 307 7.89 -16.49 -4.14
CA ILE A 307 8.49 -16.20 -5.45
C ILE A 307 8.30 -14.72 -5.81
N ALA A 308 7.10 -14.15 -5.64
CA ALA A 308 6.87 -12.74 -5.92
C ALA A 308 7.74 -11.83 -5.04
N ALA A 309 7.86 -12.17 -3.74
CA ALA A 309 8.70 -11.43 -2.79
C ALA A 309 10.20 -11.55 -3.07
N THR A 310 10.65 -12.58 -3.79
CA THR A 310 12.06 -12.84 -4.12
C THR A 310 12.32 -12.73 -5.62
N SER A 311 11.39 -12.14 -6.38
CA SER A 311 11.46 -12.06 -7.84
C SER A 311 12.70 -11.31 -8.32
N ASN A 312 13.23 -10.39 -7.52
CA ASN A 312 14.46 -9.65 -7.80
C ASN A 312 15.71 -10.53 -7.93
N VAL A 313 15.72 -11.72 -7.31
CA VAL A 313 16.82 -12.70 -7.52
C VAL A 313 16.95 -13.09 -8.98
N ILE A 314 15.84 -13.11 -9.72
CA ILE A 314 15.82 -13.47 -11.14
C ILE A 314 15.87 -12.22 -12.00
N THR A 315 15.04 -11.21 -11.68
CA THR A 315 14.92 -10.01 -12.53
C THR A 315 16.09 -9.04 -12.39
N GLY A 316 16.85 -9.10 -11.29
CA GLY A 316 17.89 -8.13 -10.95
C GLY A 316 17.33 -6.73 -10.64
N LYS A 317 16.00 -6.60 -10.51
CA LYS A 317 15.30 -5.35 -10.33
C LYS A 317 14.36 -5.47 -9.14
N VAL A 318 14.40 -4.48 -8.26
CA VAL A 318 13.57 -4.46 -7.07
C VAL A 318 13.03 -3.06 -6.81
N MET A 319 11.75 -2.95 -6.51
CA MET A 319 11.17 -1.69 -6.03
C MET A 319 10.85 -1.87 -4.54
N ASP A 320 11.03 -0.83 -3.71
CA ASP A 320 10.92 -0.90 -2.23
C ASP A 320 9.63 -1.54 -1.68
N PHE A 321 8.63 -1.69 -2.54
CA PHE A 321 7.48 -2.55 -2.31
C PHE A 321 7.79 -4.06 -2.14
N VAL A 322 9.04 -4.49 -1.93
CA VAL A 322 9.44 -5.88 -1.59
C VAL A 322 8.75 -6.41 -0.35
N THR A 323 8.37 -5.51 0.54
CA THR A 323 7.53 -5.87 1.67
C THR A 323 6.10 -6.18 1.21
N HIS A 324 5.55 -5.50 0.21
CA HIS A 324 4.11 -5.52 -0.10
C HIS A 324 3.49 -6.90 -0.42
N PRO A 325 4.22 -7.91 -0.94
CA PRO A 325 3.73 -9.29 -0.98
C PRO A 325 3.26 -9.84 0.38
N TRP A 326 3.80 -9.35 1.51
CA TRP A 326 3.33 -9.75 2.84
C TRP A 326 1.86 -9.37 3.10
N ARG A 327 1.34 -8.32 2.44
CA ARG A 327 -0.07 -7.91 2.54
C ARG A 327 -1.00 -8.98 1.97
N LEU A 328 -0.60 -9.60 0.84
CA LEU A 328 -1.31 -10.75 0.26
C LEU A 328 -1.13 -12.01 1.10
N ALA A 329 0.07 -12.20 1.68
CA ALA A 329 0.36 -13.33 2.57
C ALA A 329 -0.57 -13.38 3.79
N LEU A 330 -1.07 -12.23 4.27
CA LEU A 330 -2.06 -12.20 5.36
C LEU A 330 -3.36 -12.90 4.96
N LEU A 331 -3.89 -12.62 3.77
CA LEU A 331 -5.10 -13.29 3.30
C LEU A 331 -4.85 -14.78 3.07
N VAL A 332 -3.68 -15.14 2.54
CA VAL A 332 -3.26 -16.55 2.40
C VAL A 332 -3.21 -17.25 3.76
N ASN A 333 -2.70 -16.61 4.81
CA ASN A 333 -2.67 -17.17 6.16
C ASN A 333 -4.07 -17.41 6.72
N ILE A 334 -5.01 -16.48 6.51
CA ILE A 334 -6.42 -16.64 6.92
C ILE A 334 -7.03 -17.88 6.26
N VAL A 335 -6.74 -18.10 4.98
CA VAL A 335 -7.21 -19.26 4.20
C VAL A 335 -6.44 -20.55 4.53
N ALA A 336 -5.19 -20.44 5.00
CA ALA A 336 -4.41 -21.59 5.45
C ALA A 336 -5.04 -22.29 6.65
N ILE A 337 -5.57 -21.52 7.62
CA ILE A 337 -6.19 -22.04 8.85
C ILE A 337 -7.29 -23.09 8.55
N PRO A 338 -8.34 -22.81 7.76
CA PRO A 338 -9.39 -23.79 7.48
C PRO A 338 -8.88 -24.98 6.66
N ILE A 339 -7.91 -24.79 5.76
CA ILE A 339 -7.30 -25.89 4.98
C ILE A 339 -6.55 -26.86 5.90
N LEU A 340 -5.77 -26.31 6.84
CA LEU A 340 -5.04 -27.10 7.83
C LEU A 340 -5.99 -27.80 8.81
N ILE A 341 -7.05 -27.12 9.28
CA ILE A 341 -8.11 -27.73 10.11
C ILE A 341 -8.78 -28.89 9.39
N GLN A 342 -9.13 -28.72 8.11
CA GLN A 342 -9.71 -29.79 7.31
C GLN A 342 -8.71 -30.95 7.16
N SER A 343 -7.43 -30.64 6.98
CA SER A 343 -6.36 -31.63 6.84
C SER A 343 -6.15 -32.47 8.10
N LEU A 344 -6.35 -31.91 9.31
CA LEU A 344 -6.25 -32.66 10.58
C LEU A 344 -7.15 -33.89 10.60
N SER A 345 -8.39 -33.76 10.13
CA SER A 345 -9.37 -34.85 10.12
C SER A 345 -8.97 -36.03 9.23
N LYS A 346 -8.06 -35.79 8.28
CA LYS A 346 -7.59 -36.80 7.32
C LYS A 346 -6.30 -37.51 7.76
N ARG A 347 -5.68 -37.13 8.89
CA ARG A 347 -4.37 -37.66 9.32
C ARG A 347 -4.51 -38.90 10.21
N LYS A 348 -3.63 -39.87 9.95
CA LYS A 348 -3.64 -41.16 10.64
C LYS A 348 -2.70 -41.17 11.84
N THR A 349 -1.52 -40.54 11.74
CA THR A 349 -0.52 -40.57 12.81
C THR A 349 -0.64 -39.37 13.74
N GLN A 350 -0.28 -39.57 15.02
CA GLN A 350 -0.32 -38.49 16.01
C GLN A 350 0.71 -37.40 15.72
N CYS A 351 1.89 -37.77 15.20
CA CYS A 351 2.92 -36.82 14.79
C CYS A 351 2.42 -35.86 13.68
N GLU A 352 1.78 -36.40 12.62
CA GLU A 352 1.18 -35.57 11.56
C GLU A 352 0.14 -34.58 12.13
N LYS A 353 -0.69 -35.04 13.06
CA LYS A 353 -1.69 -34.19 13.72
C LYS A 353 -1.03 -33.08 14.54
N MET A 354 -0.03 -33.40 15.35
CA MET A 354 0.69 -32.42 16.17
C MET A 354 1.37 -31.36 15.30
N VAL A 355 2.04 -31.75 14.23
CA VAL A 355 2.69 -30.80 13.29
C VAL A 355 1.65 -29.84 12.69
N ILE A 356 0.51 -30.34 12.26
CA ILE A 356 -0.55 -29.49 11.71
C ILE A 356 -1.17 -28.60 12.79
N ILE A 357 -1.40 -29.10 14.02
CA ILE A 357 -1.87 -28.29 15.15
C ILE A 357 -0.90 -27.15 15.43
N LEU A 358 0.40 -27.42 15.46
CA LEU A 358 1.43 -26.39 15.62
C LEU A 358 1.40 -25.37 14.47
N CYS A 359 1.19 -25.82 13.23
CA CYS A 359 1.03 -24.91 12.09
C CYS A 359 -0.22 -24.03 12.23
N VAL A 360 -1.36 -24.59 12.63
CA VAL A 360 -2.61 -23.84 12.89
C VAL A 360 -2.39 -22.83 14.01
N ALA A 361 -1.80 -23.25 15.13
CA ALA A 361 -1.48 -22.37 16.24
C ALA A 361 -0.54 -21.25 15.81
N ALA A 362 0.49 -21.54 15.01
CA ALA A 362 1.39 -20.55 14.45
C ALA A 362 0.67 -19.58 13.50
N MET A 363 -0.21 -20.06 12.61
CA MET A 363 -1.00 -19.20 11.72
C MET A 363 -1.96 -18.30 12.49
N ILE A 364 -2.62 -18.81 13.53
CA ILE A 364 -3.49 -18.00 14.41
C ILE A 364 -2.65 -16.99 15.17
N PHE A 365 -1.58 -17.42 15.84
CA PHE A 365 -0.69 -16.54 16.60
C PHE A 365 -0.13 -15.43 15.71
N THR A 366 0.31 -15.74 14.50
CA THR A 366 0.84 -14.74 13.57
C THR A 366 -0.23 -13.80 13.05
N THR A 367 -1.42 -14.30 12.76
CA THR A 367 -2.57 -13.46 12.35
C THR A 367 -2.96 -12.49 13.47
N VAL A 368 -3.06 -12.98 14.71
CA VAL A 368 -3.37 -12.17 15.90
C VAL A 368 -2.24 -11.19 16.23
N ASN A 369 -0.99 -11.66 16.29
CA ASN A 369 0.19 -10.82 16.52
C ASN A 369 0.32 -9.70 15.47
N ARG A 370 0.04 -10.01 14.20
CA ARG A 370 0.03 -8.99 13.15
C ARG A 370 -1.16 -8.04 13.25
N ALA A 371 -2.32 -8.48 13.74
CA ALA A 371 -3.50 -7.64 13.94
C ALA A 371 -3.36 -6.68 15.14
N PHE A 372 -2.76 -7.12 16.24
CA PHE A 372 -2.79 -6.36 17.49
C PHE A 372 -1.44 -5.78 17.92
N ILE A 373 -0.32 -6.44 17.58
CA ILE A 373 0.99 -6.13 18.19
C ILE A 373 1.91 -5.40 17.19
N ARG A 374 1.96 -5.83 15.93
CA ARG A 374 2.68 -5.07 14.89
C ARG A 374 1.85 -3.88 14.43
N LYS A 375 2.51 -2.76 14.10
CA LYS A 375 2.03 -1.45 13.56
C LYS A 375 0.96 -1.51 12.45
N ASN A 376 -0.11 -2.27 12.64
CA ASN A 376 -1.13 -2.61 11.66
C ASN A 376 -2.51 -2.39 12.31
N SER A 377 -3.54 -3.08 11.82
CA SER A 377 -4.68 -3.57 12.60
C SER A 377 -5.35 -2.52 13.49
N TYR A 378 -5.01 -2.61 14.77
CA TYR A 378 -5.54 -1.78 15.83
C TYR A 378 -4.43 -1.13 16.66
N SER A 379 -3.21 -1.04 16.13
CA SER A 379 -2.07 -0.50 16.89
C SER A 379 -2.33 0.93 17.38
N TYR A 380 -3.07 1.75 16.63
CA TYR A 380 -3.49 3.10 17.01
C TYR A 380 -4.35 3.17 18.28
N THR A 381 -4.94 2.05 18.73
CA THR A 381 -5.71 2.02 19.98
C THR A 381 -4.83 1.80 21.22
N LEU A 382 -3.55 1.48 21.04
CA LEU A 382 -2.63 1.09 22.13
C LEU A 382 -1.55 2.18 22.34
N SER A 383 -1.19 2.46 23.59
CA SER A 383 -0.03 3.32 23.90
C SER A 383 1.28 2.61 23.50
N PRO A 384 2.29 3.31 22.93
CA PRO A 384 2.37 4.76 22.70
C PRO A 384 1.86 5.23 21.32
N TYR A 385 1.26 4.34 20.51
CA TYR A 385 0.76 4.71 19.18
C TYR A 385 -0.47 5.61 19.24
N LYS A 386 -1.35 5.37 20.21
CA LYS A 386 -2.50 6.25 20.48
C LYS A 386 -2.06 7.70 20.68
N GLU A 387 -1.03 7.93 21.50
CA GLU A 387 -0.49 9.26 21.80
C GLU A 387 0.00 9.96 20.53
N ARG A 388 0.75 9.26 19.67
CA ARG A 388 1.18 9.80 18.37
C ARG A 388 0.03 10.18 17.45
N VAL A 389 -1.06 9.41 17.46
CA VAL A 389 -2.25 9.71 16.66
C VAL A 389 -2.99 10.93 17.20
N VAL A 390 -3.05 11.08 18.53
CA VAL A 390 -3.63 12.26 19.18
C VAL A 390 -2.79 13.51 18.87
N GLU A 391 -1.47 13.42 19.03
CA GLU A 391 -0.54 14.50 18.68
C GLU A 391 -0.65 14.89 17.20
N ALA A 392 -0.69 13.91 16.30
CA ALA A 392 -0.89 14.17 14.87
C ALA A 392 -2.25 14.84 14.60
N HIS A 393 -3.31 14.48 15.32
CA HIS A 393 -4.62 15.13 15.22
C HIS A 393 -4.60 16.57 15.72
N GLU A 394 -3.92 16.84 16.84
CA GLU A 394 -3.71 18.19 17.36
C GLU A 394 -2.91 19.05 16.37
N ASN A 395 -1.92 18.47 15.70
CA ASN A 395 -1.11 19.15 14.69
C ASN A 395 -1.92 19.53 13.43
N ILE A 396 -2.98 18.80 13.10
CA ILE A 396 -3.88 19.16 11.98
C ILE A 396 -5.13 19.92 12.43
N SER A 397 -5.31 20.11 13.74
CA SER A 397 -6.43 20.87 14.29
C SER A 397 -6.36 22.34 13.85
N GLY A 398 -7.43 22.84 13.24
CA GLY A 398 -7.51 24.19 12.66
C GLY A 398 -7.23 24.27 11.15
N PHE A 399 -6.80 23.20 10.47
CA PHE A 399 -6.73 23.20 9.00
C PHE A 399 -8.10 23.43 8.35
N ALA A 400 -9.19 22.95 8.99
CA ALA A 400 -10.55 23.21 8.53
C ALA A 400 -10.87 24.71 8.44
N ASP A 401 -10.38 25.52 9.38
CA ASP A 401 -10.59 26.96 9.38
C ASP A 401 -9.82 27.64 8.24
N VAL A 402 -8.62 27.15 7.93
CA VAL A 402 -7.83 27.60 6.77
C VAL A 402 -8.56 27.29 5.47
N PHE A 403 -9.06 26.07 5.29
CA PHE A 403 -9.79 25.70 4.08
C PHE A 403 -11.10 26.48 3.93
N ALA A 404 -11.84 26.67 5.02
CA ALA A 404 -13.06 27.50 5.01
C ALA A 404 -12.76 28.96 4.65
N ALA A 405 -11.65 29.53 5.15
CA ALA A 405 -11.25 30.89 4.79
C ALA A 405 -10.88 31.02 3.30
N LEU A 406 -10.11 30.07 2.76
CA LEU A 406 -9.75 30.04 1.34
C LEU A 406 -10.98 29.92 0.44
N GLU A 407 -11.97 29.10 0.83
CA GLU A 407 -13.22 28.94 0.10
C GLU A 407 -14.08 30.22 0.14
N GLN A 408 -14.18 30.89 1.29
CA GLN A 408 -14.92 32.15 1.44
C GLN A 408 -14.35 33.28 0.57
N GLU A 409 -13.03 33.31 0.39
CA GLU A 409 -12.33 34.27 -0.46
C GLU A 409 -12.33 33.86 -1.95
N GLY A 410 -12.96 32.72 -2.31
CA GLY A 410 -13.06 32.24 -3.69
C GLY A 410 -11.72 31.79 -4.28
N VAL A 411 -10.79 31.32 -3.43
CA VAL A 411 -9.46 30.88 -3.86
C VAL A 411 -9.55 29.50 -4.52
N HIS A 412 -9.44 29.48 -5.84
CA HIS A 412 -9.48 28.28 -6.66
C HIS A 412 -8.33 28.26 -7.68
N ASP A 413 -7.87 27.06 -8.04
CA ASP A 413 -6.77 26.82 -8.99
C ASP A 413 -5.50 27.66 -8.71
N ALA A 414 -5.23 27.95 -7.42
CA ALA A 414 -4.05 28.66 -6.98
C ALA A 414 -2.97 27.70 -6.47
N VAL A 415 -1.70 28.12 -6.49
CA VAL A 415 -0.62 27.39 -5.80
C VAL A 415 -0.43 27.99 -4.42
N LEU A 416 -0.53 27.15 -3.40
CA LEU A 416 -0.31 27.52 -2.00
C LEU A 416 1.04 27.02 -1.52
N HIS A 417 1.71 27.80 -0.69
CA HIS A 417 2.85 27.34 0.09
C HIS A 417 2.49 27.32 1.57
N GLY A 418 2.39 26.11 2.13
CA GLY A 418 2.20 25.88 3.56
C GLY A 418 3.28 24.97 4.12
N GLY A 419 3.28 24.83 5.45
CA GLY A 419 4.13 23.87 6.14
C GLY A 419 3.90 22.43 5.64
N PRO A 420 4.86 21.51 5.82
CA PRO A 420 4.83 20.19 5.16
C PRO A 420 3.58 19.37 5.45
N MET A 421 3.07 19.46 6.69
CA MET A 421 1.84 18.77 7.09
C MET A 421 0.61 19.32 6.37
N LEU A 422 0.42 20.64 6.34
CA LEU A 422 -0.73 21.26 5.67
C LEU A 422 -0.73 20.97 4.16
N SER A 423 0.46 21.00 3.53
CA SER A 423 0.62 20.73 2.10
C SER A 423 0.10 19.33 1.70
N PHE A 424 0.16 18.32 2.58
CA PHE A 424 -0.46 17.01 2.30
C PHE A 424 -1.99 17.04 2.19
N TYR A 425 -2.64 18.01 2.83
CA TYR A 425 -4.08 18.10 2.97
C TYR A 425 -4.73 19.06 1.98
N ILE A 426 -3.97 20.03 1.44
CA ILE A 426 -4.49 21.06 0.52
C ILE A 426 -5.22 20.44 -0.69
N PRO A 427 -4.65 19.49 -1.45
CA PRO A 427 -5.33 18.97 -2.64
C PRO A 427 -6.44 17.95 -2.33
N LEU A 428 -6.60 17.57 -1.06
CA LEU A 428 -7.70 16.74 -0.60
C LEU A 428 -8.93 17.57 -0.24
N TYR A 429 -8.72 18.77 0.31
CA TYR A 429 -9.78 19.62 0.86
C TYR A 429 -10.00 20.92 0.10
N SER A 430 -9.26 21.15 -0.99
CA SER A 430 -9.44 22.31 -1.85
C SER A 430 -9.06 21.96 -3.30
N PRO A 431 -9.52 22.71 -4.31
CA PRO A 431 -9.11 22.52 -5.71
C PRO A 431 -7.71 23.07 -6.01
N ASN A 432 -7.01 23.58 -4.99
CA ASN A 432 -5.73 24.26 -5.16
C ASN A 432 -4.55 23.28 -5.17
N GLY A 433 -3.47 23.69 -5.83
CA GLY A 433 -2.20 22.97 -5.76
C GLY A 433 -1.28 23.53 -4.69
N ILE A 434 -0.09 22.95 -4.61
CA ILE A 434 0.91 23.32 -3.62
C ILE A 434 2.27 23.57 -4.25
N LEU A 435 3.08 24.40 -3.60
CA LEU A 435 4.46 24.65 -4.02
C LEU A 435 5.27 23.37 -3.93
N PHE A 436 5.22 22.68 -2.79
CA PHE A 436 6.03 21.50 -2.54
C PHE A 436 5.44 20.54 -1.51
N THR A 437 5.57 19.25 -1.79
CA THR A 437 5.47 18.19 -0.78
C THR A 437 6.32 16.98 -1.20
N PRO A 438 6.94 16.25 -0.25
CA PRO A 438 7.68 15.03 -0.56
C PRO A 438 6.88 13.98 -1.36
N ARG A 439 5.55 13.94 -1.19
CA ARG A 439 4.70 13.00 -1.94
C ARG A 439 4.59 13.32 -3.43
N ALA A 440 4.83 14.57 -3.85
CA ALA A 440 4.84 14.94 -5.26
C ALA A 440 6.00 14.25 -6.01
N ALA A 441 7.09 13.89 -5.32
CA ALA A 441 8.20 13.14 -5.92
C ALA A 441 7.82 11.71 -6.36
N LEU A 442 6.69 11.18 -5.89
CA LEU A 442 6.13 9.89 -6.31
C LEU A 442 5.32 9.98 -7.62
N HIS A 443 5.23 11.16 -8.21
CA HIS A 443 4.44 11.47 -9.40
C HIS A 443 5.30 12.04 -10.53
N VAL A 444 4.67 12.23 -11.69
CA VAL A 444 5.28 12.89 -12.85
C VAL A 444 5.64 14.32 -12.47
N ALA A 445 6.94 14.60 -12.49
CA ALA A 445 7.58 15.89 -12.35
C ALA A 445 9.07 15.73 -12.71
N PRO A 446 9.72 16.75 -13.32
CA PRO A 446 11.16 16.76 -13.52
C PRO A 446 11.93 16.75 -12.20
N ASP A 447 13.07 16.06 -12.13
CA ASP A 447 13.92 16.00 -10.93
C ASP A 447 14.46 17.38 -10.53
N GLU A 448 14.87 18.17 -11.53
CA GLU A 448 15.39 19.53 -11.34
C GLU A 448 14.31 20.44 -10.72
N GLU A 449 13.07 20.33 -11.19
CA GLU A 449 11.94 21.10 -10.67
C GLU A 449 11.58 20.68 -9.23
N LEU A 450 11.66 19.39 -8.92
CA LEU A 450 11.42 18.89 -7.56
C LEU A 450 12.46 19.44 -6.57
N LEU A 451 13.74 19.45 -6.96
CA LEU A 451 14.81 20.07 -6.16
C LEU A 451 14.56 21.57 -6.01
N GLU A 452 14.26 22.27 -7.10
CA GLU A 452 14.06 23.72 -7.05
C GLU A 452 12.86 24.08 -6.17
N ARG A 453 11.70 23.44 -6.34
CA ARG A 453 10.52 23.63 -5.48
C ARG A 453 10.81 23.33 -4.01
N PHE A 454 11.60 22.29 -3.73
CA PHE A 454 12.05 21.99 -2.37
C PHE A 454 12.87 23.15 -1.80
N LEU A 455 13.87 23.66 -2.54
CA LEU A 455 14.70 24.77 -2.09
C LEU A 455 13.88 26.05 -1.88
N VAL A 456 12.93 26.37 -2.78
CA VAL A 456 12.02 27.52 -2.60
C VAL A 456 11.16 27.35 -1.35
N ALA A 457 10.60 26.15 -1.11
CA ALA A 457 9.74 25.88 0.03
C ALA A 457 10.46 25.94 1.40
N TYR A 458 11.79 25.87 1.40
CA TYR A 458 12.64 25.93 2.60
C TYR A 458 13.67 27.07 2.53
N SER A 459 13.40 28.09 1.69
CA SER A 459 14.25 29.28 1.54
C SER A 459 14.60 29.90 2.89
N GLY A 460 15.87 30.28 3.06
CA GLY A 460 16.43 30.77 4.32
C GLY A 460 16.79 29.71 5.38
N HIS A 461 16.47 28.43 5.16
CA HIS A 461 16.77 27.32 6.10
C HIS A 461 17.64 26.22 5.49
N ILE A 462 18.17 26.42 4.29
CA ILE A 462 18.99 25.42 3.59
C ILE A 462 20.45 25.52 4.04
N ASP A 463 20.96 24.44 4.62
CA ASP A 463 22.38 24.18 4.78
C ASP A 463 22.73 22.74 4.36
N GLU A 464 24.01 22.39 4.42
CA GLU A 464 24.47 21.05 4.05
C GLU A 464 23.82 19.94 4.90
N ALA A 465 23.67 20.16 6.20
CA ALA A 465 23.08 19.17 7.11
C ALA A 465 21.61 18.93 6.75
N PHE A 466 20.86 20.00 6.52
CA PHE A 466 19.46 19.94 6.10
C PHE A 466 19.30 19.21 4.76
N LEU A 467 20.17 19.48 3.77
CA LEU A 467 20.14 18.79 2.48
C LEU A 467 20.39 17.29 2.59
N ARG A 468 21.35 16.87 3.43
CA ARG A 468 21.66 15.46 3.69
C ARG A 468 20.50 14.76 4.41
N GLU A 469 19.95 15.39 5.45
CA GLU A 469 18.83 14.84 6.22
C GLU A 469 17.53 14.77 5.39
N SER A 470 17.33 15.71 4.47
CA SER A 470 16.11 15.83 3.66
C SER A 470 16.19 15.20 2.28
N VAL A 471 17.25 14.44 1.96
CA VAL A 471 17.47 13.86 0.62
C VAL A 471 16.26 13.11 0.07
N SER A 472 15.52 12.40 0.94
CA SER A 472 14.34 11.63 0.52
C SER A 472 13.16 12.49 0.07
N ASN A 473 13.13 13.77 0.46
CA ASN A 473 12.05 14.68 0.17
C ASN A 473 12.09 15.17 -1.29
N TYR A 474 13.29 15.46 -1.81
CA TYR A 474 13.46 16.01 -3.17
C TYR A 474 13.98 14.98 -4.18
N ALA A 475 14.87 14.07 -3.77
CA ALA A 475 15.42 13.03 -4.66
C ALA A 475 14.56 11.75 -4.71
N GLY A 476 13.45 11.74 -3.96
CA GLY A 476 12.62 10.56 -3.78
C GLY A 476 13.27 9.51 -2.86
N LEU A 477 12.68 8.33 -2.83
CA LEU A 477 13.02 7.28 -1.87
C LEU A 477 14.25 6.43 -2.28
N ASN A 478 14.72 6.56 -3.53
CA ASN A 478 15.82 5.75 -4.06
C ASN A 478 17.07 5.75 -3.18
N PRO A 479 17.64 6.92 -2.81
CA PRO A 479 18.95 6.93 -2.16
C PRO A 479 18.92 6.21 -0.81
N THR A 480 17.87 6.47 -0.02
CA THR A 480 17.62 5.81 1.26
C THR A 480 17.42 4.31 1.12
N TYR A 481 16.74 3.86 0.07
CA TYR A 481 16.48 2.44 -0.13
C TYR A 481 17.68 1.69 -0.70
N SER A 482 18.39 2.29 -1.65
CA SER A 482 19.67 1.78 -2.15
C SER A 482 20.64 1.58 -1.00
N LEU A 483 20.70 2.54 -0.06
CA LEU A 483 21.50 2.39 1.16
C LEU A 483 21.10 1.16 1.98
N ARG A 484 19.79 0.89 2.17
CA ARG A 484 19.32 -0.31 2.90
C ARG A 484 19.83 -1.61 2.28
N TYR A 485 19.93 -1.69 0.95
CA TYR A 485 20.45 -2.89 0.28
C TYR A 485 21.97 -3.02 0.44
N LEU A 486 22.71 -1.93 0.28
CA LEU A 486 24.15 -1.89 0.54
C LEU A 486 24.47 -2.25 2.01
N SER A 487 23.55 -1.88 2.91
CA SER A 487 23.59 -2.09 4.35
C SER A 487 23.12 -3.47 4.83
N ALA A 488 22.41 -4.24 4.00
CA ALA A 488 21.68 -5.43 4.43
C ALA A 488 22.58 -6.62 4.82
N TYR A 489 23.86 -6.62 4.43
CA TYR A 489 24.80 -7.71 4.68
C TYR A 489 26.18 -7.21 5.15
N PRO A 490 26.31 -6.57 6.32
CA PRO A 490 27.61 -6.13 6.82
C PRO A 490 28.46 -7.32 7.30
N ASP A 491 27.79 -8.38 7.78
CA ASP A 491 28.44 -9.51 8.45
C ASP A 491 27.85 -10.83 7.93
N THR A 492 28.59 -11.52 7.06
CA THR A 492 28.15 -12.78 6.40
C THR A 492 28.20 -14.01 7.30
N THR A 493 28.34 -13.84 8.61
CA THR A 493 28.46 -14.96 9.54
C THR A 493 27.12 -15.72 9.68
N PRO A 494 27.15 -17.07 9.80
CA PRO A 494 25.93 -17.88 10.01
C PRO A 494 25.09 -17.43 11.21
N LEU A 495 25.71 -16.87 12.25
CA LEU A 495 25.04 -16.35 13.44
C LEU A 495 24.29 -15.02 13.15
N GLY A 496 24.85 -14.14 12.32
CA GLY A 496 24.18 -12.92 11.87
C GLY A 496 22.94 -13.22 11.02
N VAL A 497 23.04 -14.21 10.13
CA VAL A 497 21.91 -14.71 9.34
C VAL A 497 20.83 -15.33 10.24
N ALA A 498 21.20 -16.15 11.22
CA ALA A 498 20.26 -16.78 12.15
C ALA A 498 19.56 -15.77 13.06
N LYS A 499 20.28 -14.76 13.58
CA LYS A 499 19.69 -13.68 14.40
C LYS A 499 18.66 -12.89 13.61
N THR A 500 18.98 -12.53 12.37
CA THR A 500 18.06 -11.78 11.51
C THR A 500 16.82 -12.60 11.14
N PHE A 501 17.01 -13.89 10.83
CA PHE A 501 15.91 -14.80 10.53
C PHE A 501 14.96 -15.03 11.71
N LEU A 502 15.51 -15.24 12.92
CA LEU A 502 14.73 -15.57 14.12
C LEU A 502 14.05 -14.34 14.74
N PHE A 503 14.80 -13.25 14.92
CA PHE A 503 14.36 -12.11 15.70
C PHE A 503 13.87 -10.94 14.84
N GLY A 504 14.30 -10.85 13.58
CA GLY A 504 13.97 -9.72 12.69
C GLY A 504 14.36 -8.39 13.31
N LEU A 505 15.50 -8.38 14.00
CA LEU A 505 16.14 -7.15 14.39
C LEU A 505 16.36 -6.38 13.10
N ASP A 506 15.80 -5.17 13.04
CA ASP A 506 16.23 -4.16 12.09
C ASP A 506 17.75 -4.14 12.12
N GLY A 507 18.36 -3.96 10.95
CA GLY A 507 19.81 -3.85 10.80
C GLY A 507 20.40 -2.63 11.49
N SER A 508 20.09 -2.36 12.77
CA SER A 508 21.01 -1.70 13.68
C SER A 508 22.19 -2.64 13.97
N VAL A 509 22.83 -3.12 12.91
CA VAL A 509 24.26 -3.39 13.02
C VAL A 509 24.85 -2.00 13.15
N ASN A 510 25.17 -1.64 14.39
CA ASN A 510 25.85 -0.41 14.79
C ASN A 510 27.27 -0.29 14.21
N GLU A 511 27.61 -1.03 13.15
CA GLU A 511 28.77 -0.72 12.33
C GLU A 511 28.33 0.30 11.29
N LYS A 512 28.83 1.52 11.47
CA LYS A 512 28.69 2.65 10.55
C LYS A 512 28.88 2.17 9.11
N ILE A 513 27.78 1.95 8.40
CA ILE A 513 27.78 2.09 6.95
C ILE A 513 28.13 3.56 6.73
N THR A 514 29.35 3.83 6.25
CA THR A 514 29.88 5.18 6.01
C THR A 514 29.39 5.81 4.71
N VAL A 515 28.49 5.14 3.98
CA VAL A 515 27.94 5.63 2.72
C VAL A 515 26.78 6.56 3.02
N ASP A 516 26.94 7.84 2.69
CA ASP A 516 25.88 8.83 2.79
C ASP A 516 24.90 8.61 1.61
N PRO A 517 23.57 8.63 1.79
CA PRO A 517 22.63 8.62 0.67
C PRO A 517 22.96 9.64 -0.42
N MET A 518 23.57 10.78 -0.07
CA MET A 518 24.01 11.80 -1.02
C MET A 518 25.07 11.29 -2.00
N ASP A 519 25.93 10.35 -1.59
CA ASP A 519 26.96 9.78 -2.47
C ASP A 519 26.34 9.08 -3.69
N LEU A 520 25.08 8.61 -3.56
CA LEU A 520 24.35 7.93 -4.63
C LEU A 520 23.77 8.89 -5.68
N ILE A 521 23.71 10.20 -5.39
CA ILE A 521 23.17 11.22 -6.29
C ILE A 521 24.20 12.28 -6.69
N GLY A 522 25.49 12.05 -6.41
CA GLY A 522 26.60 12.92 -6.81
C GLY A 522 27.43 13.50 -5.66
N GLY A 523 27.12 13.15 -4.41
CA GLY A 523 27.89 13.51 -3.22
C GLY A 523 28.05 15.02 -3.04
N ASP A 524 29.24 15.45 -2.65
CA ASP A 524 29.53 16.85 -2.35
C ASP A 524 29.32 17.78 -3.54
N ALA A 525 29.56 17.32 -4.78
CA ALA A 525 29.32 18.14 -5.97
C ALA A 525 27.84 18.49 -6.13
N TYR A 526 26.94 17.53 -5.84
CA TYR A 526 25.50 17.77 -5.85
C TYR A 526 25.12 18.78 -4.76
N ILE A 527 25.66 18.63 -3.54
CA ILE A 527 25.40 19.53 -2.42
C ILE A 527 25.83 20.96 -2.76
N GLN A 528 27.04 21.16 -3.27
CA GLN A 528 27.54 22.49 -3.61
C GLN A 528 26.68 23.17 -4.69
N ASN A 529 26.20 22.40 -5.68
CA ASN A 529 25.27 22.91 -6.68
C ASN A 529 23.92 23.29 -6.07
N ALA A 530 23.36 22.47 -5.18
CA ALA A 530 22.11 22.76 -4.48
C ALA A 530 22.23 23.98 -3.56
N LEU A 531 23.34 24.14 -2.84
CA LEU A 531 23.62 25.32 -2.01
C LEU A 531 23.76 26.59 -2.85
N LYS A 532 24.43 26.51 -3.99
CA LYS A 532 24.54 27.63 -4.94
C LYS A 532 23.17 28.06 -5.46
N LEU A 533 22.33 27.09 -5.85
CA LEU A 533 20.96 27.34 -6.29
C LEU A 533 20.11 27.91 -5.16
N SER A 534 20.26 27.41 -3.93
CA SER A 534 19.56 27.97 -2.76
C SER A 534 19.92 29.44 -2.53
N ALA A 535 21.20 29.81 -2.60
CA ALA A 535 21.62 31.19 -2.43
C ALA A 535 21.07 32.12 -3.53
N GLU A 536 20.93 31.61 -4.76
CA GLU A 536 20.27 32.31 -5.86
C GLU A 536 18.76 32.49 -5.59
N ILE A 537 18.09 31.43 -5.13
CA ILE A 537 16.66 31.46 -4.77
C ILE A 537 16.41 32.45 -3.64
N ASP A 538 17.21 32.43 -2.57
CA ASP A 538 17.05 33.34 -1.44
C ASP A 538 17.17 34.81 -1.87
N SER A 539 18.07 35.08 -2.82
CA SER A 539 18.27 36.43 -3.38
C SER A 539 17.13 36.89 -4.28
N ASN A 540 16.40 35.96 -4.91
CA ASN A 540 15.34 36.21 -5.88
C ASN A 540 14.00 35.56 -5.50
N TYR A 541 13.73 35.41 -4.20
CA TYR A 541 12.65 34.57 -3.70
C TYR A 541 11.27 34.92 -4.29
N GLU A 542 10.95 36.20 -4.42
CA GLU A 542 9.69 36.66 -5.02
C GLU A 542 9.55 36.27 -6.50
N GLU A 543 10.65 36.19 -7.24
CA GLU A 543 10.65 35.73 -8.64
C GLU A 543 10.38 34.23 -8.73
N TYR A 544 10.97 33.44 -7.83
CA TYR A 544 10.72 32.00 -7.76
C TYR A 544 9.29 31.67 -7.30
N LEU A 545 8.72 32.43 -6.37
CA LEU A 545 7.30 32.32 -6.04
C LEU A 545 6.41 32.60 -7.27
N LYS A 546 6.76 33.61 -8.07
CA LYS A 546 6.04 33.93 -9.32
C LYS A 546 6.22 32.85 -10.38
N LYS A 547 7.42 32.28 -10.54
CA LYS A 547 7.70 31.15 -11.46
C LYS A 547 6.75 29.98 -11.23
N TYR A 548 6.46 29.67 -9.97
CA TYR A 548 5.56 28.58 -9.57
C TYR A 548 4.13 29.03 -9.29
N ASN A 549 3.75 30.24 -9.70
CA ASN A 549 2.42 30.81 -9.50
C ASN A 549 1.91 30.74 -8.04
N VAL A 550 2.82 30.85 -7.07
CA VAL A 550 2.45 30.85 -5.64
C VAL A 550 1.71 32.13 -5.33
N ARG A 551 0.40 32.02 -5.07
CA ARG A 551 -0.46 33.16 -4.76
C ARG A 551 -0.72 33.33 -3.28
N TYR A 552 -0.62 32.26 -2.50
CA TYR A 552 -0.89 32.32 -1.06
C TYR A 552 0.15 31.56 -0.24
N LEU A 553 0.51 32.14 0.90
CA LEU A 553 1.38 31.53 1.90
C LEU A 553 0.58 31.27 3.17
N VAL A 554 0.72 30.09 3.76
CA VAL A 554 0.04 29.74 5.01
C VAL A 554 1.06 29.48 6.10
N ALA A 555 1.27 30.47 6.97
CA ALA A 555 2.14 30.36 8.13
C ALA A 555 1.39 29.71 9.29
N ASP A 556 1.99 28.68 9.90
CA ASP A 556 1.53 28.06 11.15
C ASP A 556 2.43 28.56 12.29
N THR A 557 1.86 29.22 13.30
CA THR A 557 2.62 29.75 14.44
C THR A 557 3.21 28.65 15.33
N LYS A 558 2.82 27.38 15.13
CA LYS A 558 3.42 26.22 15.81
C LYS A 558 4.57 25.56 15.04
N ASP A 559 4.74 25.83 13.74
CA ASP A 559 5.87 25.27 12.98
C ASP A 559 7.08 26.20 13.15
N GLU A 560 8.16 25.69 13.75
CA GLU A 560 9.40 26.44 13.97
C GLU A 560 10.09 26.81 12.65
N ARG A 561 9.77 26.10 11.55
CA ARG A 561 10.22 26.46 10.20
C ARG A 561 9.32 27.54 9.64
N ALA A 562 9.62 28.77 10.01
CA ALA A 562 8.92 29.93 9.49
C ALA A 562 9.10 30.00 7.96
N ILE A 563 7.97 30.00 7.24
CA ILE A 563 7.94 30.29 5.81
C ILE A 563 8.42 31.73 5.62
N GLN A 564 9.32 31.94 4.66
CA GLN A 564 9.74 33.28 4.30
C GLN A 564 8.55 34.05 3.69
N ILE A 565 8.17 35.14 4.33
CA ILE A 565 7.07 36.01 3.87
C ILE A 565 7.67 37.17 3.06
N PRO A 566 7.30 37.32 1.78
CA PRO A 566 7.79 38.40 0.94
C PRO A 566 7.23 39.74 1.41
N LYS A 567 7.96 40.83 1.14
CA LYS A 567 7.55 42.17 1.61
C LYS A 567 6.27 42.66 0.93
N SER A 568 6.00 42.14 -0.26
CA SER A 568 4.81 42.39 -1.06
C SER A 568 3.55 41.69 -0.55
N ALA A 569 3.65 40.80 0.45
CA ALA A 569 2.51 40.02 0.92
C ALA A 569 1.55 40.82 1.82
N SER A 570 0.25 40.63 1.62
CA SER A 570 -0.83 41.15 2.47
C SER A 570 -1.51 40.02 3.25
N ILE A 571 -1.98 40.31 4.47
CA ILE A 571 -2.72 39.32 5.27
C ILE A 571 -4.16 39.22 4.72
N LEU A 572 -4.53 38.02 4.27
CA LEU A 572 -5.89 37.67 3.84
C LEU A 572 -6.72 37.17 5.03
N TYR A 573 -6.13 36.26 5.81
CA TYR A 573 -6.80 35.63 6.94
C TYR A 573 -5.84 35.44 8.11
N LYS A 574 -6.33 35.57 9.33
CA LYS A 574 -5.57 35.31 10.54
C LYS A 574 -6.47 34.74 11.63
N ASN A 575 -6.03 33.65 12.24
CA ASN A 575 -6.57 33.18 13.51
C ASN A 575 -5.45 33.03 14.55
N GLY A 576 -5.77 32.46 15.71
CA GLY A 576 -4.80 32.27 16.79
C GLY A 576 -3.60 31.38 16.44
N ARG A 577 -3.66 30.62 15.33
CA ARG A 577 -2.63 29.67 14.89
C ARG A 577 -2.13 29.92 13.47
N PHE A 578 -3.02 30.17 12.52
CA PHE A 578 -2.68 30.29 11.10
C PHE A 578 -2.79 31.74 10.62
N ILE A 579 -1.88 32.12 9.73
CA ILE A 579 -1.94 33.37 8.98
C ILE A 579 -1.82 33.04 7.50
N VAL A 580 -2.82 33.42 6.71
CA VAL A 580 -2.82 33.30 5.25
C VAL A 580 -2.44 34.66 4.67
N TYR A 581 -1.39 34.65 3.87
CA TYR A 581 -0.91 35.80 3.14
C TYR A 581 -1.24 35.66 1.65
N GLU A 582 -1.61 36.74 1.00
CA GLU A 582 -1.69 36.87 -0.45
C GLU A 582 -0.41 37.50 -0.98
N VAL A 583 0.17 36.92 -2.03
CA VAL A 583 1.41 37.39 -2.68
C VAL A 583 1.03 38.15 -3.95
N ASN A 584 1.55 39.37 -4.09
CA ASN A 584 1.25 40.30 -5.20
C ASN A 584 2.21 40.23 -6.40
#